data_AF-A0A9D6STQ0-F1
#
_entry.id   AF-A0A9D6STQ0-F1
#
_cell.length_a   1.000
_cell.length_b   1.000
_cell.length_c   1.000
_cell.angle_alpha   90.00
_cell.angle_beta   90.00
_cell.angle_gamma   90.00
#
_symmetry.space_group_name_H-M   'P 1'
#
loop_
_entity.id
_entity.type
_entity.pdbx_description
1 polymer ?
#
loop_
_entity_poly.entity_id
_entity_poly.type
_entity_poly.pdbx_seq_one_letter_code
_entity_poly.pdbx_strand_id
1 'polypeptide(L)'
;KPYASINFVTCHDGFTLNDLVSYDQKHNEANGESNKDGSDQNFSWNFGVEGPTDSKGILELREKQKRNFLCALIFSQGVPMLCGGDETGRTQRGNNNAYCQDNELTWHDWRPDSKQALLDFIRRIIKINRKPDSKQALLDFTRRIIKINRDHPIFHRRGFFQGRPIRHSEVKDIVWLRPDGQEMTDADWNSSWVRCIGVFYAGEDPNEVDENGAPLTDDTLLVILNSHHDPIQFTLPATPSAARWELLIDTNTPGLRPGQKTANGGESLEIIGRSFALLRHPKHVK
;
A
#
# COMPACT_ATOMS: atom_id res chain seq x y z
N LYS A 1 -3.31 -6.10 22.03
CA LYS A 1 -2.18 -5.27 21.55
C LYS A 1 -2.04 -5.51 20.05
N PRO A 2 -1.69 -4.49 19.25
CA PRO A 2 -1.70 -4.61 17.78
C PRO A 2 -0.84 -5.76 17.24
N TYR A 3 0.33 -5.99 17.84
CA TYR A 3 1.28 -7.00 17.36
C TYR A 3 0.79 -8.46 17.44
N ALA A 4 -0.34 -8.74 18.10
CA ALA A 4 -0.92 -10.07 18.11
C ALA A 4 -1.57 -10.43 16.76
N SER A 5 -1.86 -9.43 15.92
CA SER A 5 -2.39 -9.62 14.58
C SER A 5 -1.25 -9.73 13.56
N ILE A 6 -1.21 -10.87 12.86
CA ILE A 6 -0.38 -11.04 11.66
C ILE A 6 -1.23 -10.64 10.47
N ASN A 7 -0.93 -9.49 9.87
CA ASN A 7 -1.62 -8.99 8.69
C ASN A 7 -0.97 -9.58 7.45
N PHE A 8 -1.76 -10.06 6.50
CA PHE A 8 -1.29 -10.50 5.20
C PHE A 8 -2.39 -10.30 4.15
N VAL A 9 -1.98 -10.14 2.89
CA VAL A 9 -2.89 -10.12 1.74
C VAL A 9 -2.85 -11.48 1.03
N THR A 10 -1.66 -12.05 0.96
CA THR A 10 -1.34 -13.30 0.26
C THR A 10 -0.44 -14.16 1.13
N CYS A 11 -0.52 -15.47 0.94
CA CYS A 11 0.38 -16.43 1.56
C CYS A 11 0.63 -17.57 0.56
N HIS A 12 1.07 -18.73 1.05
CA HIS A 12 1.28 -19.90 0.19
C HIS A 12 -0.04 -20.58 -0.22
N ASP A 13 -1.11 -20.39 0.56
CA ASP A 13 -2.46 -20.82 0.24
C ASP A 13 -3.17 -19.74 -0.59
N GLY A 14 -3.66 -20.10 -1.78
CA GLY A 14 -4.31 -19.15 -2.68
C GLY A 14 -3.35 -18.51 -3.69
N PHE A 15 -3.76 -17.35 -4.23
CA PHE A 15 -2.97 -16.65 -5.23
C PHE A 15 -1.75 -15.92 -4.64
N THR A 16 -0.71 -15.78 -5.48
CA THR A 16 0.31 -14.74 -5.28
C THR A 16 -0.29 -13.35 -5.48
N LEU A 17 0.40 -12.29 -5.06
CA LEU A 17 -0.10 -10.92 -5.22
C LEU A 17 -0.29 -10.56 -6.70
N ASN A 18 0.56 -11.09 -7.59
CA ASN A 18 0.42 -10.86 -9.02
C ASN A 18 -0.82 -11.58 -9.59
N ASP A 19 -1.10 -12.78 -9.12
CA ASP A 19 -2.20 -13.58 -9.63
C ASP A 19 -3.55 -13.12 -9.05
N LEU A 20 -3.56 -12.60 -7.81
CA LEU A 20 -4.71 -11.96 -7.18
C LEU A 20 -5.30 -10.81 -8.02
N VAL A 21 -4.46 -10.11 -8.80
CA VAL A 21 -4.89 -9.02 -9.69
C VAL A 21 -4.94 -9.42 -11.17
N SER A 22 -4.73 -10.71 -11.48
CA SER A 22 -4.63 -11.20 -12.86
C SER A 22 -5.62 -12.31 -13.21
N TYR A 23 -6.23 -12.97 -12.23
CA TYR A 23 -7.14 -14.09 -12.44
C TYR A 23 -8.42 -13.96 -11.60
N ASP A 24 -9.57 -14.21 -12.20
CA ASP A 24 -10.85 -14.33 -11.48
C ASP A 24 -11.10 -15.78 -11.04
N GLN A 25 -10.53 -16.75 -11.75
CA GLN A 25 -10.72 -18.19 -11.50
C GLN A 25 -9.37 -18.86 -11.22
N LYS A 26 -9.41 -19.98 -10.49
CA LYS A 26 -8.23 -20.82 -10.29
C LYS A 26 -7.96 -21.68 -11.54
N HIS A 27 -6.68 -21.87 -11.85
CA HIS A 27 -6.15 -22.67 -12.95
C HIS A 27 -5.20 -23.72 -12.38
N ASN A 28 -5.77 -24.68 -11.64
CA ASN A 28 -5.03 -25.74 -10.95
C ASN A 28 -4.88 -27.01 -11.81
N GLU A 29 -5.10 -26.94 -13.13
CA GLU A 29 -5.06 -28.10 -14.03
C GLU A 29 -3.74 -28.86 -13.96
N ALA A 30 -2.63 -28.14 -13.73
CA ALA A 30 -1.30 -28.73 -13.56
C ALA A 30 -1.20 -29.71 -12.38
N ASN A 31 -2.12 -29.64 -11.41
CA ASN A 31 -2.14 -30.51 -10.24
C ASN A 31 -2.70 -31.91 -10.56
N GLY A 32 -3.37 -32.08 -11.71
CA GLY A 32 -3.91 -33.38 -12.13
C GLY A 32 -5.26 -33.76 -11.49
N GLU A 33 -5.86 -32.87 -10.69
CA GLU A 33 -7.12 -33.11 -9.97
C GLU A 33 -8.36 -32.52 -10.67
N SER A 34 -8.28 -32.33 -11.99
CA SER A 34 -9.36 -31.74 -12.80
C SER A 34 -9.83 -30.38 -12.27
N ASN A 35 -8.91 -29.57 -11.74
CA ASN A 35 -9.16 -28.23 -11.17
C ASN A 35 -10.15 -28.23 -9.99
N LYS A 36 -10.28 -29.34 -9.27
CA LYS A 36 -11.20 -29.49 -8.12
C LYS A 36 -10.58 -29.08 -6.78
N ASP A 37 -9.26 -29.00 -6.72
CA ASP A 37 -8.51 -28.60 -5.54
C ASP A 37 -8.35 -27.06 -5.45
N GLY A 38 -7.98 -26.54 -4.28
CA GLY A 38 -7.87 -25.10 -4.01
C GLY A 38 -9.21 -24.38 -3.80
N SER A 39 -9.15 -23.15 -3.28
CA SER A 39 -10.34 -22.33 -3.00
C SER A 39 -11.00 -21.79 -4.26
N ASP A 40 -12.33 -21.82 -4.35
CA ASP A 40 -13.09 -21.13 -5.40
C ASP A 40 -13.29 -19.64 -5.08
N GLN A 41 -13.17 -19.25 -3.80
CA GLN A 41 -13.32 -17.87 -3.34
C GLN A 41 -11.95 -17.26 -3.07
N ASN A 42 -11.48 -16.45 -4.03
CA ASN A 42 -10.16 -15.81 -3.98
C ASN A 42 -10.21 -14.30 -3.73
N PHE A 43 -11.39 -13.68 -3.83
CA PHE A 43 -11.58 -12.22 -3.76
C PHE A 43 -10.61 -11.45 -4.67
N SER A 44 -10.33 -12.04 -5.83
CA SER A 44 -9.43 -11.52 -6.87
C SER A 44 -10.20 -10.71 -7.91
N TRP A 45 -9.47 -9.99 -8.75
CA TRP A 45 -10.04 -9.36 -9.93
C TRP A 45 -9.01 -9.25 -11.06
N ASN A 46 -9.33 -9.80 -12.24
CA ASN A 46 -8.46 -9.80 -13.42
C ASN A 46 -8.51 -8.50 -14.25
N PHE A 47 -9.41 -7.57 -13.92
CA PHE A 47 -9.62 -6.30 -14.64
C PHE A 47 -10.03 -6.46 -16.12
N GLY A 48 -10.73 -7.54 -16.44
CA GLY A 48 -11.35 -7.81 -17.75
C GLY A 48 -10.56 -8.75 -18.67
N VAL A 49 -9.37 -9.20 -18.28
CA VAL A 49 -8.57 -10.16 -19.06
C VAL A 49 -7.99 -11.23 -18.14
N GLU A 50 -8.38 -12.49 -18.31
CA GLU A 50 -7.83 -13.58 -17.51
C GLU A 50 -6.36 -13.85 -17.87
N GLY A 51 -5.46 -13.79 -16.89
CA GLY A 51 -4.04 -14.09 -17.06
C GLY A 51 -3.22 -13.02 -17.81
N PRO A 52 -2.13 -13.40 -18.50
CA PRO A 52 -1.22 -12.46 -19.18
C PRO A 52 -1.91 -11.60 -20.25
N THR A 53 -1.47 -10.35 -20.39
CA THR A 53 -2.03 -9.40 -21.36
C THR A 53 -0.99 -8.38 -21.83
N ASP A 54 -1.15 -7.88 -23.06
CA ASP A 54 -0.38 -6.76 -23.63
C ASP A 54 -1.10 -5.41 -23.47
N SER A 55 -2.31 -5.40 -22.90
CA SER A 55 -3.09 -4.18 -22.69
C SER A 55 -2.42 -3.29 -21.64
N LYS A 56 -1.79 -2.20 -22.10
CA LYS A 56 -1.07 -1.25 -21.24
C LYS A 56 -1.93 -0.73 -20.08
N GLY A 57 -3.18 -0.37 -20.35
CA GLY A 57 -4.08 0.16 -19.32
C GLY A 57 -4.40 -0.88 -18.23
N ILE A 58 -4.52 -2.16 -18.59
CA ILE A 58 -4.72 -3.24 -17.61
C ILE A 58 -3.43 -3.49 -16.81
N LEU A 59 -2.28 -3.53 -17.48
CA LEU A 59 -0.99 -3.71 -16.83
C LEU A 59 -0.72 -2.60 -15.80
N GLU A 60 -0.91 -1.32 -16.18
CA GLU A 60 -0.77 -0.18 -15.28
C GLU A 60 -1.74 -0.27 -14.09
N LEU A 61 -2.99 -0.69 -14.33
CA LEU A 61 -3.98 -0.87 -13.27
C LEU A 61 -3.61 -1.98 -12.29
N ARG A 62 -3.12 -3.12 -12.80
CA ARG A 62 -2.64 -4.25 -11.98
C ARG A 62 -1.42 -3.86 -11.16
N GLU A 63 -0.46 -3.17 -11.75
CA GLU A 63 0.70 -2.64 -11.03
C GLU A 63 0.27 -1.69 -9.91
N LYS A 64 -0.68 -0.79 -10.18
CA LYS A 64 -1.25 0.08 -9.15
C LYS A 64 -1.94 -0.71 -8.04
N GLN A 65 -2.70 -1.76 -8.36
CA GLN A 65 -3.33 -2.61 -7.35
C GLN A 65 -2.32 -3.35 -6.48
N LYS A 66 -1.25 -3.93 -7.08
CA LYS A 66 -0.17 -4.55 -6.31
C LYS A 66 0.41 -3.57 -5.29
N ARG A 67 0.63 -2.32 -5.69
CA ARG A 67 1.13 -1.26 -4.80
C ARG A 67 0.11 -0.86 -3.74
N ASN A 68 -1.18 -0.80 -4.07
CA ASN A 68 -2.24 -0.54 -3.09
C ASN A 68 -2.26 -1.59 -1.99
N PHE A 69 -2.23 -2.88 -2.35
CA PHE A 69 -2.21 -3.99 -1.39
C PHE A 69 -0.94 -3.96 -0.52
N LEU A 70 0.23 -3.74 -1.14
CA LEU A 70 1.48 -3.59 -0.41
C LEU A 70 1.45 -2.41 0.56
N CYS A 71 0.93 -1.25 0.15
CA CYS A 71 0.79 -0.09 1.03
C CYS A 71 -0.19 -0.35 2.17
N ALA A 72 -1.37 -0.90 1.87
CA ALA A 72 -2.37 -1.23 2.89
C ALA A 72 -1.79 -2.20 3.92
N LEU A 73 -1.07 -3.23 3.49
CA LEU A 73 -0.41 -4.19 4.37
C LEU A 73 0.67 -3.52 5.24
N ILE A 74 1.59 -2.80 4.60
CA ILE A 74 2.79 -2.25 5.27
C ILE A 74 2.45 -1.07 6.20
N PHE A 75 1.40 -0.29 5.91
CA PHE A 75 1.03 0.87 6.75
C PHE A 75 -0.13 0.59 7.72
N SER A 76 -0.62 -0.65 7.78
CA SER A 76 -1.60 -1.06 8.80
C SER A 76 -0.92 -1.39 10.13
N GLN A 77 -1.63 -1.14 11.23
CA GLN A 77 -1.18 -1.57 12.56
C GLN A 77 -1.20 -3.10 12.67
N GLY A 78 -0.15 -3.66 13.26
CA GLY A 78 0.05 -5.10 13.41
C GLY A 78 1.39 -5.54 12.87
N VAL A 79 1.59 -6.85 12.70
CA VAL A 79 2.83 -7.39 12.12
C VAL A 79 2.55 -7.76 10.66
N PRO A 80 3.13 -7.06 9.67
CA PRO A 80 2.93 -7.39 8.27
C PRO A 80 3.72 -8.66 7.89
N MET A 81 3.04 -9.61 7.25
CA MET A 81 3.64 -10.77 6.61
C MET A 81 3.56 -10.63 5.09
N LEU A 82 4.73 -10.65 4.45
CA LEU A 82 4.86 -10.62 3.00
C LEU A 82 5.11 -12.04 2.47
N CYS A 83 4.33 -12.50 1.50
CA CYS A 83 4.63 -13.75 0.81
C CYS A 83 5.84 -13.56 -0.12
N GLY A 84 6.85 -14.41 0.03
CA GLY A 84 8.09 -14.29 -0.74
C GLY A 84 7.84 -14.31 -2.25
N GLY A 85 8.44 -13.37 -2.97
CA GLY A 85 8.32 -13.21 -4.41
C GLY A 85 7.25 -12.19 -4.83
N ASP A 86 6.33 -11.80 -3.96
CA ASP A 86 5.35 -10.76 -4.29
C ASP A 86 6.01 -9.40 -4.55
N GLU A 87 7.14 -9.12 -3.90
CA GLU A 87 7.95 -7.92 -4.13
C GLU A 87 8.55 -7.86 -5.54
N THR A 88 8.59 -8.97 -6.26
CA THR A 88 9.03 -9.05 -7.67
C THR A 88 7.92 -9.45 -8.62
N GLY A 89 6.68 -9.60 -8.13
CA GLY A 89 5.53 -10.01 -8.94
C GLY A 89 5.56 -11.49 -9.34
N ARG A 90 5.96 -12.39 -8.42
CA ARG A 90 5.89 -13.84 -8.64
C ARG A 90 4.49 -14.25 -9.08
N THR A 91 4.40 -15.16 -10.04
CA THR A 91 3.16 -15.74 -10.55
C THR A 91 3.23 -17.25 -10.46
N GLN A 92 2.11 -17.87 -10.12
CA GLN A 92 1.86 -19.31 -10.26
C GLN A 92 0.90 -19.57 -11.44
N ARG A 93 0.80 -18.61 -12.36
CA ARG A 93 -0.05 -18.64 -13.56
C ARG A 93 -1.53 -18.94 -13.26
N GLY A 94 -2.03 -18.41 -12.15
CA GLY A 94 -3.41 -18.64 -11.72
C GLY A 94 -3.62 -19.98 -11.03
N ASN A 95 -2.57 -20.76 -10.76
CA ASN A 95 -2.67 -21.88 -9.82
C ASN A 95 -2.70 -21.32 -8.40
N ASN A 96 -3.80 -21.51 -7.66
CA ASN A 96 -3.97 -21.01 -6.30
C ASN A 96 -3.73 -22.09 -5.22
N ASN A 97 -3.24 -23.25 -5.65
CA ASN A 97 -2.99 -24.40 -4.79
C ASN A 97 -1.79 -25.18 -5.32
N ALA A 98 -0.67 -24.50 -5.54
CA ALA A 98 0.50 -25.09 -6.21
C ALA A 98 1.34 -26.01 -5.28
N TYR A 99 0.68 -26.78 -4.40
CA TYR A 99 1.31 -27.57 -3.33
C TYR A 99 2.16 -28.73 -3.87
N CYS A 100 1.80 -29.30 -5.03
CA CYS A 100 2.47 -30.43 -5.67
C CYS A 100 3.39 -30.02 -6.83
N GLN A 101 3.63 -28.72 -7.01
CA GLN A 101 4.35 -28.17 -8.16
C GLN A 101 5.80 -27.88 -7.80
N ASP A 102 6.67 -28.89 -8.00
CA ASP A 102 8.13 -28.80 -7.87
C ASP A 102 8.78 -28.36 -9.20
N ASN A 103 8.41 -27.18 -9.73
CA ASN A 103 8.83 -26.70 -11.06
C ASN A 103 8.73 -25.17 -11.23
N GLU A 104 8.95 -24.65 -12.45
CA GLU A 104 8.94 -23.22 -12.78
C GLU A 104 7.64 -22.48 -12.44
N LEU A 105 6.54 -23.19 -12.14
CA LEU A 105 5.32 -22.57 -11.65
C LEU A 105 5.51 -21.94 -10.27
N THR A 106 6.33 -22.53 -9.41
CA THR A 106 6.54 -22.08 -8.03
C THR A 106 7.92 -21.48 -7.82
N TRP A 107 8.87 -21.69 -8.74
CA TRP A 107 10.25 -21.22 -8.60
C TRP A 107 10.35 -19.71 -8.60
N HIS A 108 11.24 -19.20 -7.75
CA HIS A 108 11.58 -17.78 -7.77
C HIS A 108 12.41 -17.48 -9.01
N ASP A 109 11.83 -16.73 -9.95
CA ASP A 109 12.54 -16.30 -11.15
C ASP A 109 13.38 -15.05 -10.89
N TRP A 110 14.61 -15.28 -10.45
CA TRP A 110 15.64 -14.26 -10.19
C TRP A 110 16.32 -13.71 -11.44
N ARG A 111 16.00 -14.24 -12.63
CA ARG A 111 16.68 -13.79 -13.86
C ARG A 111 16.34 -12.31 -14.09
N PRO A 112 17.34 -11.47 -14.35
CA PRO A 112 17.06 -10.13 -14.83
C PRO A 112 16.38 -10.27 -16.20
N ASP A 113 15.30 -9.53 -16.44
CA ASP A 113 14.74 -9.41 -17.78
C ASP A 113 15.87 -8.93 -18.70
N SER A 114 16.43 -9.81 -19.54
CA SER A 114 17.73 -9.59 -20.18
C SER A 114 17.74 -8.35 -21.10
N LYS A 115 16.61 -8.05 -21.75
CA LYS A 115 16.40 -6.79 -22.50
C LYS A 115 16.17 -5.58 -21.58
N GLN A 116 15.53 -5.80 -20.44
CA GLN A 116 15.24 -4.75 -19.46
C GLN A 116 16.47 -4.35 -18.66
N ALA A 117 17.42 -5.27 -18.41
CA ALA A 117 18.66 -5.01 -17.69
C ALA A 117 19.56 -4.03 -18.44
N LEU A 118 19.69 -4.18 -19.76
CA LEU A 118 20.41 -3.22 -20.60
C LEU A 118 19.71 -1.87 -20.63
N LEU A 119 18.37 -1.85 -20.77
CA LEU A 119 17.60 -0.62 -20.72
C LEU A 119 17.68 0.07 -19.35
N ASP A 120 17.71 -0.68 -18.25
CA ASP A 120 17.83 -0.15 -16.89
C ASP A 120 19.23 0.36 -16.61
N PHE A 121 20.27 -0.29 -17.15
CA PHE A 121 21.64 0.21 -17.13
C PHE A 121 21.75 1.56 -17.86
N ILE A 122 21.22 1.64 -19.08
CA ILE A 122 21.18 2.89 -19.85
C ILE A 122 20.38 3.96 -19.09
N ARG A 123 19.17 3.65 -18.60
CA ARG A 123 18.33 4.58 -17.82
C ARG A 123 19.02 5.10 -16.57
N ARG A 124 19.79 4.26 -15.88
CA ARG A 124 20.57 4.66 -14.69
C ARG A 124 21.69 5.64 -15.05
N ILE A 125 22.33 5.49 -16.21
CA ILE A 125 23.33 6.46 -16.72
C ILE A 125 22.65 7.80 -17.04
N ILE A 126 21.50 7.77 -17.70
CA ILE A 126 20.79 8.98 -18.16
C ILE A 126 19.79 9.55 -17.13
N LYS A 127 19.76 9.02 -15.90
CA LYS A 127 18.86 9.41 -14.79
C LYS A 127 17.36 9.42 -15.17
N ILE A 128 16.93 8.57 -16.10
CA ILE A 128 15.51 8.41 -16.46
C ILE A 128 14.89 7.32 -15.57
N ASN A 129 13.66 7.54 -15.13
CA ASN A 129 12.92 6.58 -14.30
C ASN A 129 12.76 5.22 -15.03
N ARG A 130 12.89 4.12 -14.28
CA ARG A 130 12.65 2.75 -14.77
C ARG A 130 11.22 2.61 -15.31
N LYS A 131 11.00 1.63 -16.19
CA LYS A 131 9.63 1.27 -16.62
C LYS A 131 8.83 0.92 -15.35
N PRO A 132 7.67 1.56 -15.10
CA PRO A 132 6.93 1.39 -13.85
C PRO A 132 6.48 -0.06 -13.60
N ASP A 133 6.34 -0.88 -14.64
CA ASP A 133 5.79 -2.24 -14.58
C ASP A 133 6.86 -3.35 -14.56
N SER A 134 8.12 -3.04 -14.24
CA SER A 134 9.16 -4.08 -14.16
C SER A 134 9.22 -4.73 -12.78
N LYS A 135 9.66 -6.00 -12.72
CA LYS A 135 9.95 -6.71 -11.45
C LYS A 135 10.79 -5.86 -10.49
N GLN A 136 11.79 -5.16 -11.04
CA GLN A 136 12.69 -4.30 -10.28
C GLN A 136 12.00 -3.04 -9.75
N ALA A 137 11.07 -2.44 -10.50
CA ALA A 137 10.33 -1.27 -10.06
C ALA A 137 9.42 -1.60 -8.86
N LEU A 138 8.76 -2.76 -8.88
CA LEU A 138 7.97 -3.25 -7.75
C LEU A 138 8.85 -3.56 -6.53
N LEU A 139 10.02 -4.15 -6.74
CA LEU A 139 10.98 -4.42 -5.67
C LEU A 139 11.51 -3.13 -5.02
N ASP A 140 11.84 -2.13 -5.83
CA ASP A 140 12.29 -0.82 -5.34
C ASP A 140 11.18 -0.11 -4.56
N PHE A 141 9.94 -0.18 -5.06
CA PHE A 141 8.76 0.34 -4.37
C PHE A 141 8.54 -0.35 -3.02
N THR A 142 8.60 -1.69 -3.00
CA THR A 142 8.42 -2.51 -1.79
C THR A 142 9.49 -2.18 -0.74
N ARG A 143 10.76 -2.09 -1.15
CA ARG A 143 11.85 -1.65 -0.27
C ARG A 143 11.61 -0.26 0.30
N ARG A 144 11.13 0.66 -0.52
CA ARG A 144 10.84 2.03 -0.11
C ARG A 144 9.74 2.09 0.95
N ILE A 145 8.60 1.43 0.75
CA ILE A 145 7.51 1.46 1.74
C ILE A 145 7.90 0.77 3.04
N ILE A 146 8.70 -0.31 2.99
CA ILE A 146 9.25 -0.96 4.19
C ILE A 146 10.19 -0.02 4.92
N LYS A 147 11.05 0.71 4.20
CA LYS A 147 11.93 1.72 4.81
C LYS A 147 11.11 2.83 5.48
N ILE A 148 10.12 3.39 4.78
CA ILE A 148 9.25 4.43 5.33
C ILE A 148 8.54 3.91 6.58
N ASN A 149 7.95 2.71 6.52
CA ASN A 149 7.35 2.09 7.69
C ASN A 149 8.37 2.05 8.84
N ARG A 150 9.55 1.47 8.66
CA ARG A 150 10.58 1.39 9.72
C ARG A 150 11.04 2.74 10.28
N ASP A 151 11.07 3.77 9.43
CA ASP A 151 11.48 5.13 9.82
C ASP A 151 10.37 5.86 10.62
N HIS A 152 9.14 5.36 10.61
CA HIS A 152 7.97 5.96 11.26
C HIS A 152 7.38 5.04 12.36
N PRO A 153 7.80 5.21 13.64
CA PRO A 153 7.33 4.41 14.77
C PRO A 153 5.81 4.36 14.95
N ILE A 154 5.08 5.34 14.42
CA ILE A 154 3.61 5.37 14.50
C ILE A 154 2.94 4.15 13.87
N PHE A 155 3.62 3.45 12.95
CA PHE A 155 3.11 2.21 12.32
C PHE A 155 3.40 0.91 13.10
N HIS A 156 4.24 0.94 14.14
CA HIS A 156 4.61 -0.25 14.95
C HIS A 156 4.45 -0.01 16.45
N ARG A 157 3.40 0.72 16.81
CA ARG A 157 3.03 1.01 18.20
C ARG A 157 2.74 -0.27 19.00
N ARG A 158 3.00 -0.21 20.31
CA ARG A 158 2.74 -1.31 21.26
C ARG A 158 1.29 -1.33 21.76
N GLY A 159 0.70 -0.15 21.95
CA GLY A 159 -0.71 0.02 22.28
C GLY A 159 -1.58 0.27 21.05
N PHE A 160 -2.88 0.04 21.19
CA PHE A 160 -3.86 0.49 20.19
C PHE A 160 -4.05 2.00 20.31
N PHE A 161 -4.32 2.65 19.18
CA PHE A 161 -4.89 4.00 19.20
C PHE A 161 -6.24 4.00 19.92
N GLN A 162 -6.54 5.07 20.63
CA GLN A 162 -7.74 5.20 21.46
C GLN A 162 -8.77 6.17 20.87
N GLY A 163 -8.40 6.99 19.87
CA GLY A 163 -9.25 8.04 19.32
C GLY A 163 -9.55 9.13 20.33
N ARG A 164 -8.64 9.37 21.27
CA ARG A 164 -8.82 10.27 22.41
C ARG A 164 -7.87 11.46 22.32
N PRO A 165 -8.26 12.64 22.83
CA PRO A 165 -7.37 13.78 22.90
C PRO A 165 -6.06 13.44 23.61
N ILE A 166 -4.94 13.86 23.04
CA ILE A 166 -3.62 13.76 23.63
C ILE A 166 -3.53 14.74 24.80
N ARG A 167 -2.82 14.39 25.89
CA ARG A 167 -2.75 15.22 27.13
C ARG A 167 -2.54 16.71 26.82
N HIS A 168 -3.47 17.54 27.30
CA HIS A 168 -3.45 19.01 27.18
C HIS A 168 -3.52 19.53 25.72
N SER A 169 -3.89 18.67 24.77
CA SER A 169 -4.16 18.98 23.36
C SER A 169 -5.60 18.60 23.02
N GLU A 170 -6.23 19.36 22.12
CA GLU A 170 -7.53 18.98 21.53
C GLU A 170 -7.37 17.93 20.42
N VAL A 171 -6.15 17.64 19.99
CA VAL A 171 -5.84 16.70 18.90
C VAL A 171 -5.88 15.26 19.40
N LYS A 172 -6.65 14.40 18.72
CA LYS A 172 -6.70 12.95 18.98
C LYS A 172 -5.46 12.24 18.40
N ASP A 173 -5.09 11.11 19.00
CA ASP A 173 -4.00 10.26 18.52
C ASP A 173 -4.24 9.67 17.12
N ILE A 174 -5.51 9.39 16.79
CA ILE A 174 -5.99 9.00 15.46
C ILE A 174 -7.30 9.74 15.14
N VAL A 175 -7.46 10.16 13.89
CA VAL A 175 -8.72 10.71 13.38
C VAL A 175 -9.02 10.08 12.02
N TRP A 176 -10.25 9.58 11.86
CA TRP A 176 -10.75 9.08 10.58
C TRP A 176 -11.48 10.20 9.86
N LEU A 177 -11.12 10.43 8.60
CA LEU A 177 -11.54 11.60 7.84
C LEU A 177 -12.34 11.18 6.61
N ARG A 178 -13.38 11.95 6.33
CA ARG A 178 -14.10 11.93 5.06
C ARG A 178 -13.33 12.73 4.00
N PRO A 179 -13.70 12.60 2.72
CA PRO A 179 -13.07 13.39 1.65
C PRO A 179 -13.20 14.91 1.79
N ASP A 180 -14.21 15.42 2.52
CA ASP A 180 -14.35 16.85 2.80
C ASP A 180 -13.44 17.35 3.94
N GLY A 181 -12.59 16.48 4.49
CA GLY A 181 -11.65 16.80 5.58
C GLY A 181 -12.28 16.80 6.97
N GLN A 182 -13.57 16.48 7.10
CA GLN A 182 -14.25 16.35 8.40
C GLN A 182 -14.06 14.96 9.01
N GLU A 183 -14.13 14.88 10.34
CA GLU A 183 -14.11 13.60 11.06
C GLU A 183 -15.32 12.73 10.68
N MET A 184 -15.10 11.43 10.50
CA MET A 184 -16.16 10.46 10.24
C MET A 184 -17.11 10.35 11.44
N THR A 185 -18.41 10.42 11.18
CA THR A 185 -19.46 10.16 12.16
C THR A 185 -19.87 8.69 12.16
N ASP A 186 -20.61 8.25 13.19
CA ASP A 186 -21.17 6.88 13.24
C ASP A 186 -22.08 6.57 12.05
N ALA A 187 -22.80 7.57 11.52
CA ALA A 187 -23.63 7.39 10.32
C ALA A 187 -22.77 7.14 9.07
N ASP A 188 -21.63 7.83 8.95
CA ASP A 188 -20.69 7.61 7.84
C ASP A 188 -20.10 6.19 7.89
N TRP A 189 -19.79 5.68 9.09
CA TRP A 189 -19.28 4.31 9.27
C TRP A 189 -20.24 3.21 8.85
N ASN A 190 -21.54 3.44 9.04
CA ASN A 190 -22.58 2.48 8.67
C ASN A 190 -23.06 2.64 7.21
N SER A 191 -22.46 3.57 6.45
CA SER A 191 -22.85 3.86 5.08
C SER A 191 -22.13 2.98 4.07
N SER A 192 -22.89 2.25 3.25
CA SER A 192 -22.34 1.31 2.26
C SER A 192 -21.63 1.99 1.09
N TRP A 193 -21.73 3.30 0.91
CA TRP A 193 -21.14 4.04 -0.23
C TRP A 193 -19.79 4.69 0.08
N VAL A 194 -19.31 4.67 1.33
CA VAL A 194 -17.99 5.24 1.64
C VAL A 194 -16.93 4.39 0.95
N ARG A 195 -16.20 5.03 0.03
CA ARG A 195 -15.16 4.39 -0.79
C ARG A 195 -13.82 5.13 -0.76
N CYS A 196 -13.79 6.30 -0.15
CA CYS A 196 -12.58 7.06 0.11
C CYS A 196 -12.54 7.51 1.57
N ILE A 197 -11.44 7.22 2.26
CA ILE A 197 -11.22 7.58 3.67
C ILE A 197 -9.80 8.11 3.86
N GLY A 198 -9.65 9.04 4.80
CA GLY A 198 -8.37 9.47 5.34
C GLY A 198 -8.16 8.94 6.74
N VAL A 199 -6.91 8.63 7.10
CA VAL A 199 -6.50 8.29 8.46
C VAL A 199 -5.39 9.24 8.85
N PHE A 200 -5.72 10.17 9.73
CA PHE A 200 -4.78 11.12 10.30
C PHE A 200 -4.19 10.53 11.57
N TYR A 201 -2.87 10.53 11.64
CA TYR A 201 -2.10 10.09 12.79
C TYR A 201 -1.32 11.25 13.37
N ALA A 202 -1.59 11.58 14.63
CA ALA A 202 -0.84 12.60 15.34
C ALA A 202 0.55 12.06 15.69
N GLY A 203 1.59 12.78 15.26
CA GLY A 203 3.00 12.35 15.45
C GLY A 203 3.47 12.38 16.90
N GLU A 204 2.72 12.97 17.83
CA GLU A 204 3.08 13.04 19.24
C GLU A 204 2.03 12.33 20.08
N ASP A 205 2.42 11.26 20.78
CA ASP A 205 1.57 10.61 21.77
C ASP A 205 2.35 10.37 23.07
N PRO A 206 2.19 11.23 24.10
CA PRO A 206 2.91 11.13 25.36
C PRO A 206 2.51 9.90 26.19
N ASN A 207 1.48 9.15 25.79
CA ASN A 207 1.10 7.90 26.45
C ASN A 207 1.79 6.66 25.85
N GLU A 208 2.41 6.79 24.67
CA GLU A 208 3.27 5.77 24.12
C GLU A 208 4.73 6.06 24.42
N VAL A 209 5.47 4.98 24.64
CA VAL A 209 6.90 5.04 24.89
C VAL A 209 7.64 4.03 24.03
N ASP A 210 8.87 4.37 23.70
CA ASP A 210 9.78 3.48 22.99
C ASP A 210 10.29 2.33 23.90
N GLU A 211 11.27 1.58 23.42
CA GLU A 211 11.90 0.51 24.18
C GLU A 211 12.68 0.97 25.41
N ASN A 212 13.09 2.24 25.44
CA ASN A 212 13.84 2.87 26.53
C ASN A 212 12.93 3.64 27.50
N GLY A 213 11.61 3.68 27.25
CA GLY A 213 10.65 4.42 28.06
C GLY A 213 10.56 5.91 27.73
N ALA A 214 11.19 6.37 26.65
CA ALA A 214 11.06 7.75 26.18
C ALA A 214 9.74 7.93 25.41
N PRO A 215 9.06 9.09 25.51
CA PRO A 215 7.84 9.35 24.75
C PRO A 215 8.04 9.13 23.25
N LEU A 216 7.11 8.40 22.63
CA LEU A 216 7.15 8.15 21.20
C LEU A 216 6.84 9.44 20.44
N THR A 217 7.73 9.81 19.51
CA THR A 217 7.55 10.98 18.66
C THR A 217 7.86 10.64 17.21
N ASP A 218 7.04 11.17 16.31
CA ASP A 218 7.08 10.94 14.87
C ASP A 218 6.60 12.21 14.14
N ASP A 219 6.66 12.18 12.82
CA ASP A 219 5.95 13.13 11.97
C ASP A 219 4.44 12.93 12.06
N THR A 220 3.66 13.97 11.76
CA THR A 220 2.22 13.81 11.59
C THR A 220 1.96 13.18 10.23
N LEU A 221 1.22 12.07 10.18
CA LEU A 221 0.99 11.33 8.95
C LEU A 221 -0.48 11.33 8.56
N LEU A 222 -0.73 11.32 7.24
CA LEU A 222 -2.06 11.17 6.68
C LEU A 222 -2.03 10.07 5.61
N VAL A 223 -2.75 8.99 5.85
CA VAL A 223 -3.01 7.94 4.86
C VAL A 223 -4.33 8.24 4.19
N ILE A 224 -4.39 8.19 2.85
CA ILE A 224 -5.65 8.32 2.10
C ILE A 224 -5.82 7.10 1.21
N LEU A 225 -6.98 6.46 1.33
CA LEU A 225 -7.36 5.24 0.60
C LEU A 225 -8.56 5.57 -0.28
N ASN A 226 -8.38 5.61 -1.60
CA ASN A 226 -9.50 5.69 -2.53
C ASN A 226 -9.70 4.33 -3.21
N SER A 227 -10.69 3.57 -2.73
CA SER A 227 -11.13 2.31 -3.34
C SER A 227 -12.17 2.51 -4.46
N HIS A 228 -12.69 3.73 -4.61
CA HIS A 228 -13.62 4.07 -5.68
C HIS A 228 -12.91 4.01 -7.03
N HIS A 229 -13.70 3.86 -8.10
CA HIS A 229 -13.15 3.75 -9.44
C HIS A 229 -12.81 5.08 -10.09
N ASP A 230 -13.49 6.14 -9.65
CA ASP A 230 -13.28 7.52 -10.10
C ASP A 230 -12.38 8.30 -9.14
N PRO A 231 -11.72 9.38 -9.63
CA PRO A 231 -11.03 10.33 -8.77
C PRO A 231 -11.96 10.99 -7.77
N ILE A 232 -11.46 11.24 -6.56
CA ILE A 232 -12.16 11.92 -5.48
C ILE A 232 -11.29 13.08 -4.98
N GLN A 233 -11.93 14.24 -4.82
CA GLN A 233 -11.32 15.41 -4.20
C GLN A 233 -11.25 15.21 -2.69
N PHE A 234 -10.05 15.29 -2.12
CA PHE A 234 -9.80 15.11 -0.69
C PHE A 234 -9.23 16.39 -0.07
N THR A 235 -9.96 17.01 0.85
CA THR A 235 -9.52 18.21 1.55
C THR A 235 -8.53 17.84 2.65
N LEU A 236 -7.31 18.36 2.55
CA LEU A 236 -6.27 18.08 3.53
C LEU A 236 -6.56 18.79 4.86
N PRO A 237 -6.28 18.15 6.01
CA PRO A 237 -6.41 18.81 7.30
C PRO A 237 -5.59 20.09 7.35
N ALA A 238 -6.16 21.12 7.99
CA ALA A 238 -5.48 22.39 8.21
C ALA A 238 -4.19 22.17 9.01
N THR A 239 -3.12 22.86 8.61
CA THR A 239 -1.84 22.89 9.29
C THR A 239 -1.59 24.30 9.83
N PRO A 240 -0.77 24.47 10.89
CA PRO A 240 -0.34 25.80 11.31
C PRO A 240 0.27 26.59 10.14
N SER A 241 0.04 27.91 10.13
CA SER A 241 0.43 28.81 9.04
C SER A 241 1.89 28.61 8.59
N ALA A 242 2.09 28.36 7.29
CA ALA A 242 3.34 28.08 6.54
C ALA A 242 3.79 26.61 6.44
N ALA A 243 3.21 25.68 7.19
CA ALA A 243 3.61 24.27 7.11
C ALA A 243 2.81 23.49 6.05
N ARG A 244 3.49 22.61 5.31
CA ARG A 244 2.92 21.90 4.14
C ARG A 244 2.91 20.39 4.36
N TRP A 245 1.91 19.75 3.77
CA TRP A 245 1.88 18.31 3.58
C TRP A 245 2.83 17.92 2.44
N GLU A 246 3.73 17.00 2.72
CA GLU A 246 4.64 16.36 1.76
C GLU A 246 4.09 15.00 1.35
N LEU A 247 3.90 14.77 0.06
CA LEU A 247 3.44 13.48 -0.45
C LEU A 247 4.61 12.48 -0.48
N LEU A 248 4.60 11.52 0.43
CA LEU A 248 5.62 10.48 0.54
C LEU A 248 5.37 9.31 -0.40
N ILE A 249 4.13 8.85 -0.53
CA ILE A 249 3.72 7.76 -1.43
C ILE A 249 2.47 8.18 -2.19
N ASP A 250 2.45 7.86 -3.48
CA ASP A 250 1.28 7.86 -4.35
C ASP A 250 1.39 6.66 -5.28
N THR A 251 0.45 5.71 -5.19
CA THR A 251 0.51 4.49 -6.01
C THR A 251 0.22 4.74 -7.48
N ASN A 252 -0.35 5.90 -7.83
CA ASN A 252 -0.44 6.38 -9.22
C ASN A 252 0.90 6.87 -9.75
N THR A 253 1.74 7.41 -8.87
CA THR A 253 3.04 8.01 -9.22
C THR A 253 4.17 7.33 -8.43
N PRO A 254 4.43 6.03 -8.63
CA PRO A 254 5.31 5.25 -7.75
C PRO A 254 6.78 5.75 -7.71
N GLY A 255 7.20 6.49 -8.72
CA GLY A 255 8.53 7.11 -8.80
C GLY A 255 8.67 8.48 -8.11
N LEU A 256 7.60 8.98 -7.47
CA LEU A 256 7.59 10.27 -6.76
C LEU A 256 8.71 10.32 -5.72
N ARG A 257 9.51 11.38 -5.66
CA ARG A 257 10.53 11.53 -4.60
C ARG A 257 9.98 12.33 -3.41
N PRO A 258 10.44 12.08 -2.17
CA PRO A 258 10.16 12.97 -1.05
C PRO A 258 10.45 14.43 -1.41
N GLY A 259 9.56 15.34 -1.01
CA GLY A 259 9.61 16.78 -1.27
C GLY A 259 9.21 17.20 -2.68
N GLN A 260 9.03 16.27 -3.62
CA GLN A 260 8.71 16.60 -5.01
C GLN A 260 7.29 17.15 -5.19
N LYS A 261 6.35 16.70 -4.37
CA LYS A 261 4.96 17.18 -4.37
C LYS A 261 4.56 17.56 -2.93
N THR A 262 4.09 18.79 -2.78
CA THR A 262 3.60 19.33 -1.51
C THR A 262 2.26 20.01 -1.73
N ALA A 263 1.45 20.08 -0.67
CA ALA A 263 0.15 20.74 -0.68
C ALA A 263 -0.06 21.50 0.65
N ASN A 264 -0.86 22.56 0.62
CA ASN A 264 -1.17 23.31 1.84
C ASN A 264 -2.28 22.62 2.63
N GLY A 265 -2.31 22.80 3.96
CA GLY A 265 -3.48 22.41 4.74
C GLY A 265 -4.73 23.18 4.30
N GLY A 266 -5.88 22.51 4.29
CA GLY A 266 -7.16 23.05 3.77
C GLY A 266 -7.27 23.04 2.24
N GLU A 267 -6.22 22.69 1.51
CA GLU A 267 -6.27 22.51 0.05
C GLU A 267 -6.91 21.17 -0.32
N SER A 268 -7.64 21.14 -1.44
CA SER A 268 -8.17 19.89 -2.00
C SER A 268 -7.14 19.21 -2.90
N LEU A 269 -6.82 17.97 -2.59
CA LEU A 269 -5.96 17.10 -3.40
C LEU A 269 -6.82 16.09 -4.17
N GLU A 270 -6.63 16.01 -5.47
CA GLU A 270 -7.26 14.96 -6.27
C GLU A 270 -6.58 13.61 -6.02
N ILE A 271 -7.35 12.67 -5.46
CA ILE A 271 -6.92 11.29 -5.23
C ILE A 271 -7.57 10.42 -6.30
N ILE A 272 -6.76 9.93 -7.24
CA ILE A 272 -7.28 9.18 -8.39
C ILE A 272 -7.97 7.87 -7.96
N GLY A 273 -8.77 7.29 -8.85
CA GLY A 273 -9.47 6.04 -8.56
C GLY A 273 -8.51 4.88 -8.28
N ARG A 274 -8.86 4.06 -7.29
CA ARG A 274 -8.09 2.87 -6.85
C ARG A 274 -6.64 3.21 -6.55
N SER A 275 -6.41 4.14 -5.64
CA SER A 275 -5.07 4.52 -5.22
C SER A 275 -4.93 4.67 -3.72
N PHE A 276 -3.66 4.65 -3.29
CA PHE A 276 -3.22 4.90 -1.93
C PHE A 276 -2.28 6.10 -1.96
N ALA A 277 -2.45 7.01 -1.01
CA ALA A 277 -1.51 8.10 -0.75
C ALA A 277 -1.07 8.12 0.72
N LEU A 278 0.20 8.44 0.96
CA LEU A 278 0.74 8.75 2.28
C LEU A 278 1.36 10.13 2.23
N LEU A 279 0.90 11.01 3.11
CA LEU A 279 1.43 12.34 3.31
C LEU A 279 2.07 12.45 4.69
N ARG A 280 3.09 13.29 4.77
CA ARG A 280 3.78 13.68 5.98
C ARG A 280 3.64 15.17 6.20
N HIS A 281 3.41 15.56 7.43
CA HIS A 281 3.68 16.89 7.94
C HIS A 281 4.83 16.80 8.96
N PRO A 282 6.04 17.28 8.61
CA PRO A 282 7.22 17.10 9.45
C PRO A 282 7.08 17.74 10.83
N LYS A 283 7.53 17.04 11.87
CA LYS A 283 7.63 17.61 13.21
C LYS A 283 8.76 18.64 13.23
N HIS A 284 8.42 19.93 13.15
CA HIS A 284 9.31 21.11 13.18
C HIS A 284 10.71 20.92 12.53
N VAL A 285 10.87 21.44 11.31
CA VAL A 285 12.20 21.74 10.77
C VAL A 285 12.87 22.73 11.72
N LYS A 286 13.98 22.32 12.34
CA LYS A 286 14.86 23.25 13.07
C LYS A 286 15.40 24.31 12.13
#